data_AF-A0A511FFH4-F1
#
_entry.id   AF-A0A511FFH4-F1
#
_cell.length_a   1.000
_cell.length_b   1.000
_cell.length_c   1.000
_cell.angle_alpha   90.00
_cell.angle_beta   90.00
_cell.angle_gamma   90.00
#
_symmetry.space_group_name_H-M   'P 1'
#
loop_
_entity.id
_entity.type
_entity.pdbx_description
1 polymer ?
#
loop_
_entity_poly.entity_id
_entity_poly.type
_entity_poly.pdbx_seq_one_letter_code
_entity_poly.pdbx_strand_id
1 'polypeptide(L)'
;MSDDEQYVEIWGDRVSMRDLVIALAACAATTVVAVVIGRALGSSEFFWGLGGSVVGFGAAVALVRPKRDVQIVADDADDAGQAEVARPADARPAA
;
A
#
# COMPACT_ATOMS: atom_id res chain seq x y z
N MET A 1 18.36 -0.79 14.73
CA MET A 1 18.32 -0.35 13.32
C MET A 1 16.87 -0.03 13.08
N SER A 2 16.55 1.25 12.91
CA SER A 2 15.19 1.78 13.00
C SER A 2 14.37 1.28 11.80
N ASP A 3 13.25 0.61 12.04
CA ASP A 3 12.44 -0.04 11.01
C ASP A 3 11.71 0.94 10.06
N ASP A 4 11.81 2.25 10.30
CA ASP A 4 11.09 3.30 9.56
C ASP A 4 11.78 3.77 8.26
N GLU A 5 13.02 3.35 7.97
CA GLU A 5 13.87 3.98 6.94
C GLU A 5 13.82 3.33 5.54
N GLN A 6 12.90 2.39 5.24
CA GLN A 6 12.89 1.67 3.94
C GLN A 6 11.70 1.95 3.03
N TYR A 7 11.07 3.12 3.15
CA TYR A 7 10.03 3.55 2.22
C TYR A 7 10.55 4.65 1.28
N VAL A 8 10.41 4.44 -0.02
CA VAL A 8 10.70 5.42 -1.06
C VAL A 8 9.39 6.03 -1.54
N GLU A 9 9.34 7.36 -1.61
CA GLU A 9 8.19 8.08 -2.15
C GLU A 9 8.34 8.18 -3.67
N ILE A 10 7.38 7.61 -4.40
CA ILE A 10 7.36 7.64 -5.86
C ILE A 10 5.95 8.07 -6.27
N TRP A 11 5.85 9.17 -7.02
CA TRP A 11 4.56 9.68 -7.54
C TRP A 11 3.50 9.92 -6.45
N GLY A 12 3.92 10.32 -5.26
CA GLY A 12 3.02 10.54 -4.11
C GLY A 12 2.52 9.27 -3.42
N ASP A 13 3.04 8.09 -3.79
CA ASP A 13 2.80 6.84 -3.07
C ASP A 13 4.05 6.38 -2.31
N ARG A 14 3.83 5.81 -1.12
CA ARG A 14 4.92 5.26 -0.30
C ARG A 14 5.15 3.82 -0.71
N VAL A 15 6.24 3.55 -1.41
CA VAL A 15 6.63 2.21 -1.85
C VAL A 15 7.67 1.64 -0.88
N SER A 16 7.54 0.37 -0.50
CA SER A 16 8.48 -0.29 0.40
C SER A 16 9.62 -0.79 -0.47
N MET A 17 10.86 -0.44 -0.15
CA MET A 17 12.01 -0.85 -0.95
C MET A 17 12.12 -2.37 -1.00
N ARG A 18 11.76 -3.06 0.09
CA ARG A 18 11.73 -4.52 0.15
C ARG A 18 10.73 -5.11 -0.83
N ASP A 19 9.50 -4.61 -0.85
CA ASP A 19 8.45 -5.13 -1.73
C ASP A 19 8.78 -4.87 -3.20
N LEU A 20 9.39 -3.71 -3.50
CA LEU A 20 9.87 -3.37 -4.83
C LEU A 20 10.94 -4.35 -5.31
N VAL A 21 11.94 -4.64 -4.47
CA VAL A 21 13.02 -5.59 -4.80
C VAL A 21 12.46 -7.00 -4.98
N ILE A 22 11.54 -7.44 -4.13
CA ILE A 22 10.89 -8.76 -4.25
C ILE A 22 10.10 -8.85 -5.56
N ALA A 23 9.31 -7.83 -5.89
CA ALA A 23 8.54 -7.78 -7.14
C ALA A 23 9.46 -7.83 -8.37
N LEU A 24 10.53 -7.04 -8.36
CA LEU A 24 11.51 -7.01 -9.43
C LEU A 24 12.23 -8.36 -9.58
N ALA A 25 12.65 -8.96 -8.46
CA ALA A 25 13.32 -10.25 -8.45
C ALA A 25 12.41 -11.37 -8.97
N ALA A 26 11.13 -11.35 -8.61
CA ALA A 26 10.14 -12.30 -9.12
C ALA A 26 10.00 -12.19 -10.65
N CYS A 27 9.81 -10.97 -11.17
CA CYS A 27 9.74 -10.72 -12.61
C CYS A 27 11.02 -11.15 -13.34
N ALA A 28 12.20 -10.84 -12.80
CA ALA A 28 13.47 -11.20 -13.39
C ALA A 28 13.65 -12.73 -13.42
N ALA A 29 13.34 -13.42 -12.32
CA ALA A 29 13.46 -14.87 -12.22
C ALA A 29 12.55 -15.59 -13.23
N THR A 30 11.28 -15.21 -13.32
CA THR A 30 10.35 -15.81 -14.28
C THR A 30 10.73 -15.50 -15.72
N THR A 31 11.23 -14.30 -16.01
CA THR A 31 11.73 -13.92 -17.33
C THR A 31 12.92 -14.79 -17.73
N VAL A 32 13.91 -14.97 -16.85
CA VAL A 32 15.09 -15.80 -17.11
C VAL A 32 14.68 -17.26 -17.37
N VAL A 33 13.81 -17.81 -16.52
CA VAL A 33 13.30 -19.19 -16.69
C VAL A 33 12.58 -19.33 -18.03
N ALA A 34 11.69 -18.39 -18.37
CA ALA A 34 10.95 -18.44 -19.63
C ALA A 34 11.86 -18.32 -20.86
N VAL A 35 12.87 -17.44 -20.83
CA VAL A 35 13.85 -17.30 -21.91
C VAL A 35 14.67 -18.59 -22.07
N VAL A 36 15.12 -19.21 -20.99
CA VAL A 36 15.86 -20.49 -21.05
C VAL A 36 15.00 -21.58 -21.69
N ILE A 37 13.71 -21.65 -21.34
CA ILE A 37 12.74 -22.56 -21.97
C ILE A 37 12.58 -22.24 -23.46
N GLY A 38 12.39 -20.97 -23.82
CA GLY A 38 12.28 -20.52 -25.21
C GLY A 38 13.49 -20.88 -26.07
N ARG A 39 14.70 -20.70 -25.53
CA ARG A 39 15.96 -21.12 -26.17
C ARG A 39 16.02 -22.63 -26.39
N ALA A 40 15.64 -23.42 -25.39
CA ALA A 40 15.65 -24.88 -25.49
C ALA A 40 14.66 -25.41 -26.54
N LEU A 41 13.55 -24.69 -26.75
CA LEU A 41 12.52 -25.01 -27.75
C LEU A 41 12.83 -24.47 -29.15
N GLY A 42 13.93 -23.73 -29.35
CA GLY A 42 14.24 -23.06 -30.62
C GLY A 42 13.23 -21.99 -31.02
N SER A 43 12.50 -21.43 -30.04
CA SER A 43 11.48 -20.41 -30.23
C SER A 43 12.06 -19.00 -30.04
N SER A 44 11.30 -17.96 -30.41
CA SER A 44 11.74 -16.57 -30.25
C SER A 44 11.87 -16.20 -28.77
N GLU A 45 13.09 -15.90 -28.32
CA GLU A 45 13.37 -15.56 -26.92
C GLU A 45 12.63 -14.30 -26.46
N PHE A 46 12.36 -13.37 -27.37
CA PHE A 46 11.66 -12.13 -27.06
C PHE A 46 10.25 -12.39 -26.51
N PHE A 47 9.46 -13.25 -27.17
CA PHE A 47 8.11 -13.56 -26.74
C PHE A 47 8.08 -14.38 -25.44
N TRP A 48 9.05 -15.28 -25.27
CA TRP A 48 9.20 -16.03 -24.02
C TRP A 48 9.61 -15.13 -22.85
N GLY A 49 10.53 -14.19 -23.07
CA GLY A 49 10.92 -13.20 -22.06
C GLY A 49 9.77 -12.28 -21.67
N LEU A 50 9.04 -11.76 -22.67
CA LEU A 50 7.86 -10.93 -22.43
C LEU A 50 6.78 -11.71 -21.66
N GLY A 51 6.45 -12.92 -22.11
CA GLY A 51 5.49 -13.79 -21.44
C GLY A 51 5.91 -14.10 -19.99
N GLY A 52 7.19 -14.42 -19.78
CA GLY A 52 7.76 -14.64 -18.45
C GLY A 52 7.65 -13.42 -17.53
N SER A 53 7.87 -12.21 -18.06
CA SER A 53 7.73 -10.97 -17.28
C SER A 53 6.27 -10.70 -16.87
N VAL A 54 5.30 -10.98 -17.74
CA VAL A 54 3.88 -10.80 -17.44
C VAL A 54 3.43 -11.79 -16.36
N VAL A 55 3.85 -13.05 -16.45
CA VAL A 55 3.58 -14.07 -15.44
C VAL A 55 4.22 -13.69 -14.10
N GLY A 56 5.48 -13.25 -14.11
CA GLY A 56 6.19 -12.79 -12.92
C GLY A 56 5.54 -11.57 -12.28
N PHE A 57 5.06 -10.63 -13.09
CA PHE A 57 4.34 -9.46 -12.62
C PHE A 57 3.00 -9.86 -11.96
N GLY A 58 2.24 -10.77 -12.57
CA GLY A 58 1.03 -11.31 -11.96
C GLY A 58 1.30 -11.97 -10.59
N ALA A 59 2.39 -12.72 -10.47
CA ALA A 59 2.81 -13.30 -9.21
C ALA A 59 3.23 -12.23 -8.19
N ALA A 60 3.97 -11.21 -8.62
CA ALA A 60 4.39 -10.10 -7.77
C ALA A 60 3.19 -9.32 -7.21
N VAL A 61 2.14 -9.10 -8.01
CA VAL A 61 0.89 -8.48 -7.55
C VAL A 61 0.21 -9.29 -6.43
N ALA A 62 0.27 -10.63 -6.50
CA ALA A 62 -0.28 -11.48 -5.43
C ALA A 62 0.60 -11.53 -4.17
N LEU A 63 1.93 -11.45 -4.34
CA LEU A 63 2.91 -11.47 -3.25
C LEU A 63 2.96 -10.16 -2.46
N VAL A 64 2.84 -9.02 -3.14
CA VAL A 64 2.85 -7.69 -2.50
C VAL A 64 1.45 -7.41 -1.95
N ARG A 65 1.29 -7.60 -0.64
CA ARG A 65 0.01 -7.39 0.07
C ARG A 65 -0.46 -5.93 -0.02
N PRO A 66 -1.78 -5.68 0.02
CA PRO A 66 -2.33 -4.33 0.05
C PRO A 66 -1.84 -3.58 1.29
N LYS A 67 -1.46 -2.33 1.08
CA LYS A 67 -0.65 -1.54 2.01
C LYS A 67 -1.43 -0.80 3.10
N ARG A 68 -2.76 -0.92 3.11
CA ARG A 68 -3.63 -0.17 4.02
C ARG A 68 -4.59 -1.14 4.72
N ASP A 69 -4.45 -1.22 6.04
CA ASP A 69 -5.47 -1.75 6.91
C ASP A 69 -6.41 -0.58 7.26
N VAL A 70 -7.56 -0.51 6.60
CA VAL A 70 -8.53 0.57 6.80
C VAL A 70 -9.46 0.13 7.92
N GLN A 71 -9.15 0.56 9.15
CA GLN A 71 -10.07 0.40 10.27
C GLN A 71 -11.14 1.50 10.21
N ILE A 72 -12.40 1.08 10.07
CA ILE A 72 -13.55 1.97 10.19
C ILE A 72 -13.79 2.18 11.69
N VAL A 73 -13.44 3.36 12.19
CA VAL A 73 -13.79 3.76 13.55
C VAL A 73 -15.25 4.21 13.52
N ALA A 74 -16.13 3.51 14.26
CA ALA A 74 -17.47 3.99 14.53
C ALA A 74 -17.36 5.23 15.42
N ASP A 75 -17.98 6.33 15.01
CA ASP A 75 -18.08 7.54 15.83
C ASP A 75 -19.20 7.31 16.86
N ASP A 76 -18.92 6.55 17.91
CA ASP A 76 -19.81 6.39 19.06
C ASP A 76 -19.72 7.65 19.93
N ALA A 77 -20.25 8.76 19.42
CA ALA A 77 -20.34 10.04 20.13
C ALA A 77 -21.76 10.62 20.01
N ASP A 78 -22.75 9.86 20.48
CA ASP A 78 -23.99 10.42 21.02
C ASP A 78 -23.96 10.32 22.56
N ASP A 79 -24.17 11.47 23.21
CA ASP A 79 -24.80 11.65 24.53
C ASP A 79 -24.07 11.20 25.82
N ALA A 80 -23.28 12.11 26.43
CA ALA A 80 -23.21 12.30 27.90
C ALA A 80 -22.38 13.54 28.31
N GLY A 81 -23.07 14.61 28.70
CA GLY A 81 -22.68 15.44 29.85
C GLY A 81 -21.81 16.67 29.61
N GLN A 82 -22.45 17.83 29.37
CA GLN A 82 -22.20 19.08 30.13
C GLN A 82 -23.49 19.91 30.18
N ALA A 83 -24.43 19.44 31.00
CA ALA A 83 -25.43 20.28 31.62
C ALA A 83 -24.80 20.93 32.87
N GLU A 84 -24.02 22.02 32.72
CA GLU A 84 -23.72 22.95 33.82
C GLU A 84 -23.06 24.24 33.30
N VAL A 85 -23.80 25.16 32.68
CA VAL A 85 -23.60 26.61 32.91
C VAL A 85 -24.95 27.31 32.83
N ALA A 86 -25.87 26.95 33.71
CA ALA A 86 -26.95 27.85 34.09
C ALA A 86 -26.36 28.88 35.07
N ARG A 87 -25.88 30.04 34.56
CA ARG A 87 -25.64 31.20 35.43
C ARG A 87 -26.97 31.96 35.56
N PRO A 88 -27.52 32.13 36.77
CA PRO A 88 -28.79 32.80 36.98
C PRO A 88 -28.68 34.30 36.67
N ALA A 89 -29.85 34.87 36.35
CA ALA A 89 -30.07 36.26 36.04
C ALA A 89 -29.63 37.23 37.16
N ASP A 90 -28.87 38.23 36.75
CA ASP A 90 -28.61 39.51 37.44
C ASP A 90 -28.67 40.54 36.29
N ALA A 91 -29.81 41.20 36.04
CA ALA A 91 -30.41 42.32 36.76
C ALA A 91 -29.61 43.64 36.68
N ARG A 92 -29.73 44.29 35.51
CA ARG A 92 -29.36 45.70 35.24
C ARG A 92 -29.74 46.65 36.39
N PRO A 93 -28.96 47.72 36.63
CA PRO A 93 -29.59 49.04 36.56
C PRO A 93 -28.86 50.01 35.63
N ALA A 94 -29.66 50.90 35.06
CA ALA A 94 -29.25 51.99 34.18
C ALA A 94 -28.52 53.10 34.94
N ALA A 95 -27.53 53.71 34.29
CA ALA A 95 -27.05 55.06 34.56
C ALA A 95 -26.57 55.68 33.24
#